data_AF-A0A846PYK7-F1
#
_entry.id   AF-A0A846PYK7-F1
#
_cell.length_a   1.000
_cell.length_b   1.000
_cell.length_c   1.000
_cell.angle_alpha   90.00
_cell.angle_beta   90.00
_cell.angle_gamma   90.00
#
_symmetry.space_group_name_H-M   'P 1'
#
loop_
_entity.id
_entity.type
_entity.pdbx_description
1 polymer ?
#
loop_
_entity_poly.entity_id
_entity_poly.type
_entity_poly.pdbx_seq_one_letter_code
_entity_poly.pdbx_strand_id
1 'polypeptide(L)'
;IVKEAQEKGYSETLFGRKRQVPELQHKNKQTQQAGRRIALNAPIQGTAADLMKMAMIDIWREIRKRGLKSKMILQVHDELVFEVPDDERDELEALVQDKMENVFALKVQLKV
;
A
#
# COMPACT_ATOMS: atom_id res chain seq x y z
N ILE A 1 -9.19 -4.62 -16.67
CA ILE A 1 -8.44 -3.43 -16.20
C ILE A 1 -8.48 -2.29 -17.23
N VAL A 2 -7.64 -2.23 -18.27
CA VAL A 2 -7.60 -1.02 -19.15
C VAL A 2 -8.92 -0.76 -19.88
N LYS A 3 -9.55 -1.79 -20.45
CA LYS A 3 -10.86 -1.67 -21.13
C LYS A 3 -11.94 -1.16 -20.16
N GLU A 4 -11.99 -1.75 -18.98
CA GLU A 4 -12.92 -1.36 -17.92
C GLU A 4 -12.67 0.07 -17.41
N ALA A 5 -11.41 0.47 -17.26
CA ALA A 5 -11.06 1.84 -16.88
C ALA A 5 -11.42 2.85 -17.99
N GLN A 6 -11.38 2.43 -19.26
CA GLN A 6 -11.83 3.25 -20.37
C GLN A 6 -13.35 3.44 -20.35
N GLU A 7 -14.12 2.39 -20.05
CA GLU A 7 -15.58 2.47 -19.88
C GLU A 7 -15.98 3.31 -18.65
N LYS A 8 -15.30 3.13 -17.51
CA LYS A 8 -15.62 3.79 -16.24
C LYS A 8 -15.02 5.19 -16.08
N GLY A 9 -13.97 5.50 -16.82
CA GLY A 9 -13.18 6.75 -16.68
C GLY A 9 -12.16 6.75 -15.53
N TYR A 10 -12.05 5.66 -14.77
CA TYR A 10 -11.12 5.52 -13.64
C TYR A 10 -10.61 4.09 -13.48
N SER A 11 -9.46 3.96 -12.82
CA SER A 11 -8.94 2.70 -12.30
C SER A 11 -9.11 2.63 -10.78
N GLU A 12 -9.22 1.43 -10.21
CA GLU A 12 -9.55 1.20 -8.81
C GLU A 12 -8.60 0.18 -8.19
N THR A 13 -8.23 0.39 -6.92
CA THR A 13 -7.43 -0.55 -6.12
C THR A 13 -8.29 -1.69 -5.60
N LEU A 14 -7.68 -2.71 -4.99
CA LEU A 14 -8.42 -3.81 -4.33
C LEU A 14 -9.39 -3.30 -3.26
N PHE A 15 -9.08 -2.17 -2.62
CA PHE A 15 -9.84 -1.59 -1.51
C PHE A 15 -10.76 -0.44 -1.94
N GLY A 16 -11.00 -0.28 -3.24
CA GLY A 16 -11.98 0.66 -3.76
C GLY A 16 -11.50 2.11 -3.94
N ARG A 17 -10.22 2.39 -3.68
CA ARG A 17 -9.63 3.70 -3.94
C ARG A 17 -9.50 3.93 -5.46
N LYS A 18 -10.04 5.05 -5.94
CA LYS A 18 -10.13 5.38 -7.38
C LYS A 18 -9.10 6.40 -7.81
N ARG A 19 -8.52 6.19 -8.99
CA ARG A 19 -7.73 7.18 -9.74
C ARG A 19 -8.44 7.45 -11.07
N GLN A 20 -8.87 8.69 -11.27
CA GLN A 20 -9.42 9.13 -12.55
C GLN A 20 -8.35 9.06 -13.63
N VAL A 21 -8.73 8.62 -14.84
CA VAL A 21 -7.82 8.49 -15.98
C VAL A 21 -8.46 9.13 -17.23
N PRO A 22 -8.68 10.46 -17.23
CA PRO A 22 -9.30 11.17 -18.35
C PRO A 22 -8.51 11.01 -19.67
N GLU A 23 -7.23 10.69 -19.59
CA GLU A 23 -6.35 10.47 -20.75
C GLU A 23 -6.85 9.34 -21.66
N LEU A 24 -7.62 8.38 -21.13
CA LEU A 24 -8.18 7.28 -21.91
C LEU A 24 -9.24 7.74 -22.92
N GLN A 25 -9.87 8.89 -22.69
CA GLN A 25 -10.89 9.48 -23.57
C GLN A 25 -10.31 10.53 -24.52
N HIS A 26 -9.02 10.83 -24.41
CA HIS A 26 -8.39 11.89 -25.19
C HIS A 26 -8.18 11.46 -26.65
N LYS A 27 -8.33 12.36 -27.63
CA LYS A 27 -8.17 12.01 -29.06
C LYS A 27 -6.71 11.76 -29.47
N ASN A 28 -5.75 12.39 -28.80
CA ASN A 28 -4.32 12.21 -29.05
C ASN A 28 -3.86 10.81 -28.59
N LYS A 29 -3.28 10.03 -29.50
CA LYS A 29 -2.81 8.65 -29.25
C LYS A 29 -1.72 8.55 -28.19
N GLN A 30 -0.80 9.52 -28.11
CA GLN A 30 0.26 9.56 -27.11
C GLN A 30 -0.32 9.76 -25.70
N THR A 31 -1.30 10.66 -25.56
CA THR A 31 -2.03 10.87 -24.31
C THR A 31 -2.77 9.59 -23.90
N GLN A 32 -3.48 8.94 -24.82
CA GLN A 32 -4.14 7.66 -24.52
C GLN A 32 -3.15 6.60 -24.05
N GLN A 33 -1.98 6.48 -24.68
CA GLN A 33 -0.96 5.52 -24.27
C GLN A 33 -0.45 5.80 -22.86
N ALA A 34 -0.26 7.07 -22.50
CA ALA A 34 0.05 7.45 -21.12
C ALA A 34 -1.07 7.05 -20.15
N GLY A 35 -2.34 7.32 -20.51
CA GLY A 35 -3.52 6.89 -19.76
C GLY A 35 -3.58 5.38 -19.55
N ARG A 36 -3.26 4.58 -20.56
CA ARG A 36 -3.23 3.11 -20.45
C ARG A 36 -2.19 2.65 -19.42
N ARG A 37 -1.00 3.26 -19.40
CA ARG A 37 0.03 2.97 -18.39
C ARG A 37 -0.44 3.34 -16.99
N ILE A 38 -1.09 4.51 -16.85
CA ILE A 38 -1.67 4.96 -15.59
C ILE A 38 -2.73 3.98 -15.09
N ALA A 39 -3.69 3.61 -15.94
CA ALA A 39 -4.79 2.72 -15.60
C ALA A 39 -4.32 1.31 -15.22
N LEU A 40 -3.20 0.85 -15.77
CA LEU A 40 -2.59 -0.43 -15.42
C LEU A 40 -1.84 -0.36 -14.08
N ASN A 41 -1.05 0.69 -13.87
CA ASN A 41 -0.16 0.79 -12.71
C ASN A 41 -0.89 1.22 -11.44
N ALA A 42 -1.90 2.07 -11.55
CA ALA A 42 -2.57 2.66 -10.40
C ALA A 42 -3.27 1.64 -9.49
N PRO A 43 -3.96 0.60 -9.99
CA PRO A 43 -4.47 -0.47 -9.14
C PRO A 43 -3.37 -1.19 -8.36
N ILE A 44 -2.22 -1.46 -8.99
CA ILE A 44 -1.12 -2.22 -8.39
C ILE A 44 -0.42 -1.41 -7.30
N GLN A 45 0.10 -0.23 -7.66
CA GLN A 45 0.79 0.67 -6.74
C GLN A 45 -0.15 1.19 -5.65
N GLY A 46 -1.40 1.47 -6.02
CA GLY A 46 -2.41 1.90 -5.08
C GLY A 46 -2.70 0.81 -4.05
N THR A 47 -2.92 -0.43 -4.48
CA THR A 47 -3.17 -1.54 -3.55
C THR A 47 -1.98 -1.75 -2.61
N ALA A 48 -0.74 -1.68 -3.11
CA ALA A 48 0.45 -1.74 -2.25
C ALA A 48 0.48 -0.62 -1.20
N ALA A 49 0.17 0.61 -1.60
CA ALA A 49 0.08 1.74 -0.66
C ALA A 49 -1.08 1.62 0.34
N ASP A 50 -2.17 0.95 -0.03
CA ASP A 50 -3.31 0.70 0.87
C ASP A 50 -2.93 -0.37 1.91
N LEU A 51 -2.28 -1.46 1.49
CA LEU A 51 -1.71 -2.49 2.37
C LEU A 51 -0.71 -1.89 3.36
N MET A 52 0.24 -1.09 2.89
CA MET A 52 1.21 -0.41 3.74
C MET A 52 0.54 0.44 4.82
N LYS A 53 -0.46 1.24 4.45
CA LYS A 53 -1.20 2.08 5.41
C LYS A 53 -1.97 1.25 6.45
N MET A 54 -2.58 0.14 6.04
CA MET A 54 -3.25 -0.75 6.99
C MET A 54 -2.25 -1.36 7.98
N ALA A 55 -1.10 -1.85 7.49
CA ALA A 55 -0.04 -2.38 8.33
C ALA A 55 0.48 -1.32 9.31
N MET A 56 0.71 -0.10 8.85
CA MET A 56 1.14 1.02 9.70
C MET A 56 0.16 1.30 10.85
N ILE A 57 -1.14 1.32 10.55
CA ILE A 57 -2.20 1.56 11.54
C ILE A 57 -2.22 0.43 12.57
N ASP A 58 -2.12 -0.83 12.14
CA ASP A 58 -2.19 -1.97 13.03
C ASP A 58 -0.94 -2.13 13.90
N ILE A 59 0.25 -1.88 13.35
CA ILE A 59 1.51 -1.79 14.11
C ILE A 59 1.40 -0.71 15.18
N TRP A 60 0.94 0.49 14.82
CA TRP A 60 0.79 1.60 15.76
C TRP A 60 -0.18 1.27 16.90
N ARG A 61 -1.29 0.60 16.59
CA ARG A 61 -2.26 0.13 17.61
C ARG A 61 -1.63 -0.87 18.56
N GLU A 62 -0.88 -1.84 18.05
CA GLU A 62 -0.25 -2.86 18.88
C GLU A 62 0.89 -2.31 19.74
N ILE A 63 1.75 -1.44 19.21
CA ILE A 63 2.77 -0.71 20.00
C ILE A 63 2.11 -0.04 21.21
N ARG A 64 1.01 0.69 20.99
CA ARG A 64 0.28 1.38 22.07
C ARG A 64 -0.38 0.42 23.05
N LYS A 65 -1.01 -0.63 22.55
CA LYS A 65 -1.70 -1.63 23.37
C LYS A 65 -0.75 -2.37 24.31
N ARG A 66 0.48 -2.62 23.85
CA ARG A 66 1.54 -3.28 24.62
C ARG A 66 2.35 -2.32 25.49
N GLY A 67 2.17 -1.01 25.31
CA GLY A 67 2.90 0.01 26.07
C GLY A 67 4.38 0.13 25.68
N LEU A 68 4.73 -0.30 24.47
CA LEU A 68 6.10 -0.20 23.95
C LEU A 68 6.49 1.26 23.76
N LYS A 69 7.76 1.58 24.04
CA LYS A 69 8.34 2.92 23.83
C LYS A 69 8.84 3.11 22.40
N SER A 70 8.98 2.03 21.65
CA SER A 70 9.32 2.02 20.23
C SER A 70 8.45 2.96 19.39
N LYS A 71 9.05 3.60 18.39
CA LYS A 71 8.39 4.58 17.52
C LYS A 71 8.64 4.29 16.06
N MET A 72 7.58 4.26 15.28
CA MET A 72 7.68 4.37 13.82
C MET A 72 8.05 5.81 13.46
N ILE A 73 9.23 6.01 12.87
CA ILE A 73 9.78 7.34 12.61
C ILE A 73 9.56 7.78 11.16
N LEU A 74 9.67 6.84 10.20
CA LEU A 74 9.59 7.15 8.77
C LEU A 74 8.95 6.01 7.99
N GLN A 75 8.38 6.37 6.85
CA GLN A 75 7.91 5.46 5.82
C GLN A 75 8.50 5.91 4.49
N VAL A 76 9.16 5.00 3.77
CA VAL A 76 9.79 5.27 2.48
C VAL A 76 9.42 4.14 1.53
N HIS A 77 8.62 4.43 0.50
CA HIS A 77 8.14 3.45 -0.47
C HIS A 77 7.40 2.25 0.14
N ASP A 78 8.09 1.15 0.38
CA ASP A 78 7.61 -0.09 0.98
C ASP A 78 8.32 -0.44 2.31
N GLU A 79 9.12 0.50 2.82
CA GLU A 79 9.90 0.35 4.06
C GLU A 79 9.32 1.18 5.21
N LEU A 80 9.42 0.64 6.42
CA LEU A 80 9.11 1.31 7.68
C LEU A 80 10.36 1.35 8.54
N VAL A 81 10.69 2.54 9.04
CA VAL A 81 11.85 2.74 9.91
C VAL A 81 11.37 3.00 11.33
N PHE A 82 12.01 2.36 12.30
CA PHE A 82 11.67 2.46 13.71
C PHE A 82 12.87 2.90 14.55
N GLU A 83 12.59 3.68 15.60
CA GLU A 83 13.48 3.89 16.74
C GLU A 83 13.04 2.95 17.86
N VAL A 84 13.96 2.14 18.37
CA VAL A 84 13.64 0.95 19.19
C VAL A 84 14.59 0.89 20.39
N PRO A 85 14.09 0.83 21.63
CA PRO A 85 14.90 0.47 22.79
C PRO A 85 15.49 -0.94 22.65
N ASP A 86 16.72 -1.16 23.12
CA ASP A 86 17.40 -2.44 22.98
C ASP A 86 16.62 -3.62 23.59
N ASP A 87 15.86 -3.38 24.66
CA ASP A 87 15.02 -4.36 25.35
C ASP A 87 13.70 -4.67 24.63
N GLU A 88 13.31 -3.89 23.63
CA GLU A 88 12.08 -4.08 22.84
C GLU A 88 12.36 -4.65 21.43
N ARG A 89 13.63 -4.80 21.05
CA ARG A 89 14.03 -5.14 19.66
C ARG A 89 13.33 -6.38 19.12
N ASP A 90 13.52 -7.53 19.78
CA ASP A 90 13.01 -8.82 19.30
C ASP A 90 11.48 -8.85 19.29
N GLU A 91 10.84 -8.20 20.27
CA GLU A 91 9.39 -8.12 20.33
C GLU A 91 8.83 -7.25 19.20
N LEU A 92 9.44 -6.09 18.96
CA LEU A 92 9.00 -5.18 17.90
C LEU A 92 9.23 -5.79 16.52
N GLU A 93 10.37 -6.46 16.30
CA GLU A 93 10.68 -7.14 15.05
C GLU A 93 9.61 -8.19 14.71
N ALA A 94 9.30 -9.08 15.66
CA ALA A 94 8.26 -10.09 15.48
C ALA A 94 6.87 -9.47 15.26
N LEU A 95 6.54 -8.39 15.98
CA LEU A 95 5.28 -7.66 15.80
C LEU A 95 5.17 -7.07 14.39
N VAL A 96 6.20 -6.35 13.94
CA VAL A 96 6.20 -5.66 12.64
C VAL A 96 6.14 -6.68 11.51
N GLN A 97 6.92 -7.77 11.60
CA GLN A 97 6.88 -8.85 10.61
C GLN A 97 5.48 -9.44 10.48
N ASP A 98 4.86 -9.84 11.60
CA ASP A 98 3.49 -10.39 11.59
C ASP A 98 2.51 -9.41 10.95
N LYS A 99 2.54 -8.14 11.36
CA LYS A 99 1.57 -7.15 10.87
C LYS A 99 1.78 -6.76 9.43
N MET A 100 3.00 -6.80 8.90
CA MET A 100 3.26 -6.49 7.49
C MET A 100 2.95 -7.68 6.58
N GLU A 101 3.34 -8.90 6.96
CA GLU A 101 3.10 -10.10 6.14
C GLU A 101 1.62 -10.52 6.13
N ASN A 102 0.92 -10.34 7.25
CA ASN A 102 -0.45 -10.81 7.44
C ASN A 102 -1.52 -9.70 7.38
N VAL A 103 -1.17 -8.50 6.89
CA VAL A 103 -2.09 -7.34 6.83
C VAL A 103 -3.38 -7.64 6.04
N PHE A 104 -3.30 -8.50 5.04
CA PHE A 104 -4.45 -8.91 4.23
C PHE A 104 -4.23 -10.28 3.59
N ALA A 105 -5.28 -11.09 3.52
CA ALA A 105 -5.25 -12.42 2.92
C ALA A 105 -5.20 -12.33 1.38
N LEU A 106 -4.00 -12.25 0.82
CA LEU A 106 -3.75 -12.34 -0.61
C LEU A 106 -3.60 -13.79 -1.07
N LYS A 107 -3.79 -14.04 -2.37
CA LYS A 107 -3.57 -15.37 -2.97
C LYS A 107 -2.11 -15.83 -2.90
N VAL A 108 -1.19 -14.88 -2.76
CA VAL A 108 0.25 -15.10 -2.59
C VAL A 108 0.66 -14.35 -1.33
N GLN A 109 1.50 -14.98 -0.51
CA GLN A 109 1.93 -14.43 0.77
C GLN A 109 2.85 -13.22 0.57
N LEU A 110 2.67 -12.17 1.38
CA LEU A 110 3.61 -11.07 1.47
C LEU A 110 4.80 -11.49 2.33
N LYS A 111 5.98 -10.95 2.05
CA LYS A 111 7.20 -11.24 2.79
C LYS A 111 7.94 -9.93 3.08
N VAL A 112 8.45 -9.81 4.29
CA VAL A 112 9.38 -8.76 4.73
C VAL A 112 10.71 -9.35 5.19
#